data_AF-A0A8C2FT91-F1
#
_entry.id   AF-A0A8C2FT91-F1
#
_cell.length_a   1.000
_cell.length_b   1.000
_cell.length_c   1.000
_cell.angle_alpha   90.00
_cell.angle_beta   90.00
_cell.angle_gamma   90.00
#
_symmetry.space_group_name_H-M   'P 1'
#
loop_
_entity.id
_entity.type
_entity.pdbx_description
1 polymer ?
#
loop_
_entity_poly.entity_id
_entity_poly.type
_entity_poly.pdbx_seq_one_letter_code
_entity_poly.pdbx_strand_id
1 'polypeptide(L)'
;IDVCTHNVVVVQYRDEGYLVLDGLLSPEECDALRDRMSEITEQMDVPEHCRTQFSTDHDEQLKKQGNADYFITSGDKIRFFFEKGVFDDKGEFIVPKEHSLNKIGHALHAYEPLFKAVTHSPKVQCIYIYIIMVFSITFFGTVGGAVLIHGEVVHRSAANTSDASRHVYTFHIMESQNTIWSPENWLQPTEELPFPSLYT
;
A
#
# COMPACT_ATOMS: atom_id res chain seq x y z
N ILE A 1 12.13 14.08 17.89
CA ILE A 1 12.78 12.96 18.62
C ILE A 1 14.05 13.54 19.25
N ASP A 2 14.39 13.24 20.50
CA ASP A 2 15.62 13.77 21.16
C ASP A 2 16.77 12.75 21.03
N VAL A 3 18.03 13.20 21.01
CA VAL A 3 19.23 12.41 20.63
C VAL A 3 19.34 11.06 21.35
N CYS A 4 18.98 11.00 22.64
CA CYS A 4 18.96 9.74 23.40
C CYS A 4 17.85 8.78 22.97
N THR A 5 16.69 9.29 22.54
CA THR A 5 15.61 8.47 21.97
C THR A 5 15.98 7.93 20.58
N HIS A 6 16.84 8.62 19.83
CA HIS A 6 17.27 8.17 18.50
C HIS A 6 18.11 6.88 18.53
N ASN A 7 19.11 6.78 19.42
CA ASN A 7 19.97 5.59 19.47
C ASN A 7 19.20 4.33 19.87
N VAL A 8 18.24 4.46 20.80
CA VAL A 8 17.40 3.33 21.23
C VAL A 8 16.51 2.85 20.09
N VAL A 9 15.91 3.79 19.34
CA VAL A 9 15.03 3.49 18.21
C VAL A 9 15.76 2.80 17.05
N VAL A 10 16.97 3.27 16.72
CA VAL A 10 17.79 2.66 15.65
C VAL A 10 18.26 1.26 16.05
N VAL A 11 18.66 1.06 17.31
CA VAL A 11 19.08 -0.26 17.81
C VAL A 11 17.91 -1.24 17.77
N GLN A 12 16.74 -0.85 18.28
CA GLN A 12 15.55 -1.71 18.24
C GLN A 12 15.21 -2.13 16.81
N TYR A 13 15.17 -1.19 15.87
CA TYR A 13 14.87 -1.53 14.47
C TYR A 13 15.89 -2.51 13.88
N ARG A 14 17.19 -2.32 14.15
CA ARG A 14 18.24 -3.22 13.65
C ARG A 14 18.16 -4.61 14.26
N ASP A 15 17.82 -4.71 15.54
CA ASP A 15 17.78 -5.98 16.27
C ASP A 15 16.49 -6.75 16.00
N GLU A 16 15.35 -6.07 15.89
CA GLU A 16 14.04 -6.69 15.72
C GLU A 16 13.59 -6.78 14.26
N GLY A 17 14.17 -5.99 13.35
CA GLY A 17 13.73 -5.89 11.96
C GLY A 17 12.41 -5.13 11.78
N TYR A 18 11.86 -4.54 12.84
CA TYR A 18 10.71 -3.65 12.77
C TYR A 18 10.76 -2.62 13.90
N LEU A 19 9.96 -1.55 13.76
CA LEU A 19 9.86 -0.49 14.76
C LEU A 19 8.45 0.08 14.75
N VAL A 20 7.85 0.22 15.93
CA VAL A 20 6.54 0.86 16.11
C VAL A 20 6.73 2.30 16.56
N LEU A 21 6.09 3.22 15.86
CA LEU A 21 6.07 4.66 16.13
C LEU A 21 4.63 5.09 16.38
N ASP A 22 4.30 5.41 17.62
CA ASP A 22 2.97 5.93 17.95
C ASP A 22 2.84 7.41 17.54
N GLY A 23 1.67 7.76 17.00
CA GLY A 23 1.32 9.16 16.70
C GLY A 23 2.18 9.83 15.64
N LEU A 24 2.69 9.08 14.65
CA LEU A 24 3.39 9.65 13.50
C LEU A 24 2.48 10.61 12.72
N LEU A 25 1.23 10.20 12.52
CA LEU A 25 0.18 11.06 11.99
C LEU A 25 -0.78 11.49 13.10
N SER A 26 -1.35 12.67 12.95
CA SER A 26 -2.44 13.14 13.79
C SER A 26 -3.75 12.42 13.43
N PRO A 27 -4.74 12.40 14.34
CA PRO A 27 -6.07 11.90 14.02
C PRO A 27 -6.68 12.55 12.80
N GLU A 28 -6.50 13.86 12.62
CA GLU A 28 -7.04 14.63 11.50
C GLU A 28 -6.38 14.23 10.17
N GLU A 29 -5.06 13.97 10.16
CA GLU A 29 -4.37 13.43 8.98
C GLU A 29 -4.91 12.04 8.63
N CYS A 30 -5.18 11.20 9.63
CA CYS A 30 -5.78 9.88 9.40
C CYS A 30 -7.22 9.96 8.89
N ASP A 31 -8.04 10.84 9.46
CA ASP A 31 -9.43 11.03 9.05
C ASP A 31 -9.48 11.53 7.60
N ALA A 32 -8.65 12.52 7.23
CA ALA A 32 -8.54 13.02 5.87
C ALA A 32 -8.15 11.93 4.85
N LEU A 33 -7.22 11.04 5.22
CA LEU A 33 -6.85 9.90 4.36
C LEU A 33 -8.00 8.89 4.20
N ARG A 34 -8.77 8.64 5.26
CA ARG A 34 -9.94 7.74 5.20
C ARG A 34 -11.05 8.33 4.36
N ASP A 35 -11.39 9.59 4.56
CA ASP A 35 -12.41 10.29 3.80
C ASP A 35 -12.06 10.30 2.31
N ARG A 36 -10.81 10.64 1.97
CA ARG A 36 -10.35 10.60 0.58
C ARG A 36 -10.40 9.19 -0.01
N MET A 37 -10.06 8.17 0.76
CA MET A 37 -10.15 6.79 0.28
C MET A 37 -11.60 6.35 0.05
N SER A 38 -12.55 6.83 0.87
CA SER A 38 -13.98 6.62 0.65
C SER A 38 -14.42 7.22 -0.69
N GLU A 39 -14.02 8.46 -0.97
CA GLU A 39 -14.33 9.12 -2.25
C GLU A 39 -13.76 8.36 -3.45
N ILE A 40 -12.49 7.93 -3.38
CA ILE A 40 -11.84 7.14 -4.43
C ILE A 40 -12.58 5.81 -4.65
N THR A 41 -13.06 5.20 -3.57
CA THR A 41 -13.81 3.94 -3.60
C THR A 41 -15.18 4.13 -4.25
N GLU A 42 -15.90 5.19 -3.89
CA GLU A 42 -17.21 5.49 -4.49
C GLU A 42 -17.11 5.74 -6.00
N GLN A 43 -16.09 6.50 -6.40
CA GLN A 43 -15.81 6.90 -7.78
C GLN A 43 -15.03 5.85 -8.58
N MET A 44 -14.77 4.67 -8.01
CA MET A 44 -13.96 3.65 -8.68
C MET A 44 -14.57 3.25 -10.03
N ASP A 45 -13.71 3.19 -11.04
CA ASP A 45 -14.01 2.56 -12.32
C ASP A 45 -13.12 1.34 -12.50
N VAL A 46 -13.76 0.17 -12.52
CA VAL A 46 -13.09 -1.13 -12.59
C VAL A 46 -13.33 -1.70 -13.97
N PRO A 47 -12.32 -2.12 -14.75
CA PRO A 47 -12.58 -2.76 -16.04
C PRO A 47 -13.43 -4.03 -15.90
N GLU A 48 -14.32 -4.31 -16.85
CA GLU A 48 -15.24 -5.47 -16.80
C GLU A 48 -14.50 -6.80 -16.60
N HIS A 49 -13.34 -6.99 -17.24
CA HIS A 49 -12.52 -8.20 -17.08
C HIS A 49 -12.04 -8.43 -15.64
N CYS A 50 -11.92 -7.36 -14.83
CA CYS A 50 -11.54 -7.41 -13.42
C CYS A 50 -12.74 -7.69 -12.48
N ARG A 51 -13.97 -7.61 -12.98
CA ARG A 51 -15.21 -7.77 -12.19
C ARG A 51 -15.80 -9.19 -12.25
N THR A 52 -15.05 -10.24 -12.59
CA THR A 52 -15.68 -11.56 -12.88
C THR A 52 -15.42 -12.62 -11.82
N GLN A 53 -16.44 -13.42 -11.52
CA GLN A 53 -16.33 -14.65 -10.74
C GLN A 53 -15.72 -15.78 -11.59
N PHE A 54 -14.96 -16.68 -10.96
CA PHE A 54 -14.42 -17.89 -11.58
C PHE A 54 -15.53 -18.66 -12.34
N SER A 55 -15.32 -18.95 -13.63
CA SER A 55 -16.21 -19.75 -14.48
C SER A 55 -15.39 -20.79 -15.25
N THR A 56 -15.95 -21.97 -15.52
CA THR A 56 -15.23 -23.20 -15.89
C THR A 56 -15.03 -23.44 -17.40
N ASP A 57 -14.97 -22.40 -18.23
CA ASP A 57 -14.77 -22.57 -19.68
C ASP A 57 -13.64 -21.68 -20.21
N HIS A 58 -13.23 -21.83 -21.48
CA HIS A 58 -12.07 -21.19 -22.15
C HIS A 58 -11.84 -19.69 -21.80
N ASP A 59 -12.90 -18.96 -21.45
CA ASP A 59 -12.89 -17.61 -20.89
C ASP A 59 -12.07 -17.44 -19.60
N GLU A 60 -11.87 -18.50 -18.80
CA GLU A 60 -11.09 -18.46 -17.56
C GLU A 60 -9.62 -18.14 -17.82
N GLN A 61 -9.05 -18.61 -18.93
CA GLN A 61 -7.66 -18.31 -19.30
C GLN A 61 -7.51 -16.85 -19.73
N LEU A 62 -8.41 -16.34 -20.56
CA LEU A 62 -8.40 -14.94 -20.99
C LEU A 62 -8.66 -13.98 -19.81
N LYS A 63 -9.54 -14.35 -18.87
CA LYS A 63 -9.81 -13.59 -17.64
C LYS A 63 -8.62 -13.63 -16.67
N LYS A 64 -7.98 -14.78 -16.48
CA LYS A 64 -6.74 -14.88 -15.69
C LYS A 64 -5.63 -14.05 -16.31
N GLN A 65 -5.51 -14.04 -17.64
CA GLN A 65 -4.54 -13.21 -18.34
C GLN A 65 -4.86 -11.72 -18.17
N GLY A 66 -6.10 -11.29 -18.37
CA GLY A 66 -6.51 -9.89 -18.16
C GLY A 66 -6.30 -9.42 -16.73
N ASN A 67 -6.60 -10.24 -15.73
CA ASN A 67 -6.33 -9.93 -14.33
C ASN A 67 -4.84 -9.89 -14.00
N ALA A 68 -4.05 -10.79 -14.58
CA ALA A 68 -2.59 -10.77 -14.44
C ALA A 68 -2.00 -9.51 -15.07
N ASP A 69 -2.45 -9.12 -16.27
CA ASP A 69 -1.99 -7.90 -16.94
C ASP A 69 -2.43 -6.65 -16.18
N TYR A 70 -3.65 -6.64 -15.63
CA TYR A 70 -4.14 -5.57 -14.76
C TYR A 70 -3.34 -5.47 -13.46
N PHE A 71 -2.78 -6.56 -12.95
CA PHE A 71 -1.86 -6.51 -11.83
C PHE A 71 -0.45 -6.07 -12.26
N ILE A 72 0.17 -6.73 -13.24
CA ILE A 72 1.56 -6.48 -13.66
C ILE A 72 1.76 -5.05 -14.14
N THR A 73 0.78 -4.47 -14.84
CA THR A 73 0.87 -3.09 -15.35
C THR A 73 0.36 -2.03 -14.37
N SER A 74 0.13 -2.38 -13.10
CA SER A 74 -0.44 -1.46 -12.09
C SER A 74 0.59 -0.61 -11.35
N GLY A 75 1.88 -0.80 -11.63
CA GLY A 75 2.98 -0.20 -10.88
C GLY A 75 2.96 1.33 -10.81
N ASP A 76 2.48 1.95 -11.89
CA ASP A 76 2.36 3.41 -12.06
C ASP A 76 0.89 3.84 -12.18
N LYS A 77 -0.03 3.12 -11.55
CA LYS A 77 -1.48 3.39 -11.63
C LYS A 77 -2.13 3.29 -10.25
N ILE A 78 -3.36 3.81 -10.16
CA ILE A 78 -4.28 3.56 -9.06
C ILE A 78 -5.32 2.57 -9.57
N ARG A 79 -5.27 1.35 -9.05
CA ARG A 79 -6.07 0.20 -9.45
C ARG A 79 -6.63 -0.50 -8.24
N PHE A 80 -7.75 -1.17 -8.45
CA PHE A 80 -8.59 -1.76 -7.40
C PHE A 80 -8.49 -3.28 -7.44
N PHE A 81 -8.24 -3.88 -6.29
CA PHE A 81 -8.13 -5.33 -6.14
C PHE A 81 -9.10 -5.80 -5.06
N PHE A 82 -9.89 -6.81 -5.41
CA PHE A 82 -11.08 -7.20 -4.66
C PHE A 82 -10.91 -8.53 -3.94
N GLU A 83 -11.69 -8.72 -2.87
CA GLU A 83 -11.85 -10.02 -2.22
C GLU A 83 -12.50 -11.03 -3.17
N LYS A 84 -12.26 -12.32 -2.92
CA LYS A 84 -12.88 -13.38 -3.72
C LYS A 84 -14.38 -13.45 -3.44
N GLY A 85 -15.18 -13.59 -4.49
CA GLY A 85 -16.62 -13.84 -4.37
C GLY A 85 -17.46 -12.59 -4.08
N VAL A 86 -16.96 -11.40 -4.42
CA VAL A 86 -17.71 -10.13 -4.26
C VAL A 86 -18.49 -9.71 -5.51
N PHE A 87 -18.30 -10.44 -6.61
CA PHE A 87 -19.00 -10.24 -7.88
C PHE A 87 -19.93 -11.42 -8.15
N ASP A 88 -21.07 -11.17 -8.80
CA ASP A 88 -21.93 -12.22 -9.36
C ASP A 88 -21.45 -12.71 -10.74
N ASP A 89 -22.22 -13.61 -11.36
CA ASP A 89 -21.96 -14.16 -12.70
C ASP A 89 -21.98 -13.09 -13.81
N LYS A 90 -22.57 -11.92 -13.57
CA LYS A 90 -22.63 -10.78 -14.50
C LYS A 90 -21.53 -9.77 -14.26
N GLY A 91 -20.77 -9.94 -13.18
CA GLY A 91 -19.74 -9.03 -12.73
C GLY A 91 -20.24 -7.78 -12.01
N GLU A 92 -21.44 -7.87 -11.45
CA GLU A 92 -21.99 -6.84 -10.58
C GLU A 92 -21.61 -7.12 -9.12
N PHE A 93 -21.44 -6.05 -8.34
CA PHE A 93 -21.14 -6.16 -6.91
C PHE A 93 -22.33 -6.76 -6.15
N ILE A 94 -22.11 -7.86 -5.43
CA ILE A 94 -23.11 -8.45 -4.51
C ILE A 94 -22.91 -8.00 -3.06
N VAL A 95 -21.78 -7.36 -2.78
CA VAL A 95 -21.40 -6.75 -1.51
C VAL A 95 -21.09 -5.27 -1.79
N PRO A 96 -21.38 -4.33 -0.89
CA PRO A 96 -20.99 -2.93 -1.09
C PRO A 96 -19.51 -2.79 -1.46
N LYS A 97 -19.20 -1.80 -2.31
CA LYS A 97 -17.85 -1.64 -2.89
C LYS A 97 -16.78 -1.51 -1.81
N GLU A 98 -17.07 -0.76 -0.76
CA GLU A 98 -16.21 -0.54 0.39
C GLU A 98 -15.87 -1.81 1.18
N HIS A 99 -16.76 -2.81 1.15
CA HIS A 99 -16.57 -4.12 1.79
C HIS A 99 -16.02 -5.17 0.82
N SER A 100 -15.96 -4.84 -0.47
CA SER A 100 -15.48 -5.73 -1.53
C SER A 100 -13.99 -5.56 -1.80
N LEU A 101 -13.40 -4.42 -1.43
CA LEU A 101 -11.99 -4.11 -1.67
C LEU A 101 -11.05 -4.85 -0.72
N ASN A 102 -10.02 -5.49 -1.28
CA ASN A 102 -8.87 -5.99 -0.53
C ASN A 102 -7.77 -4.91 -0.45
N LYS A 103 -7.42 -4.29 -1.58
CA LYS A 103 -6.39 -3.25 -1.64
C LYS A 103 -6.57 -2.32 -2.84
N ILE A 104 -5.97 -1.14 -2.75
CA ILE A 104 -5.80 -0.19 -3.85
C ILE A 104 -4.30 0.07 -4.01
N GLY A 105 -3.80 0.02 -5.25
CA GLY A 105 -2.38 0.18 -5.52
C GLY A 105 -2.06 0.46 -6.99
N HIS A 106 -0.80 0.70 -7.37
CA HIS A 106 0.37 0.76 -6.48
C HIS A 106 1.00 2.16 -6.38
N ALA A 107 0.44 3.17 -7.07
CA ALA A 107 1.02 4.51 -7.18
C ALA A 107 0.20 5.62 -6.48
N LEU A 108 -0.53 5.31 -5.40
CA LEU A 108 -1.23 6.32 -4.58
C LEU A 108 -0.26 7.44 -4.12
N HIS A 109 0.96 7.05 -3.73
CA HIS A 109 2.01 7.99 -3.31
C HIS A 109 2.45 8.98 -4.40
N ALA A 110 2.16 8.70 -5.68
CA ALA A 110 2.58 9.53 -6.80
C ALA A 110 1.44 10.42 -7.33
N TYR A 111 0.23 9.85 -7.44
CA TYR A 111 -0.90 10.49 -8.13
C TYR A 111 -1.99 11.01 -7.20
N GLU A 112 -2.14 10.48 -5.97
CA GLU A 112 -3.14 11.00 -5.04
C GLU A 112 -2.55 12.06 -4.10
N PRO A 113 -3.02 13.32 -4.16
CA PRO A 113 -2.37 14.44 -3.47
C PRO A 113 -2.16 14.24 -1.97
N LEU A 114 -3.15 13.70 -1.24
CA LEU A 114 -3.05 13.49 0.20
C LEU A 114 -2.07 12.37 0.55
N PHE A 115 -2.10 11.26 -0.18
CA PHE A 115 -1.19 10.15 0.02
C PHE A 115 0.24 10.52 -0.34
N LYS A 116 0.43 11.30 -1.41
CA LYS A 116 1.71 11.91 -1.77
C LYS A 116 2.23 12.85 -0.69
N ALA A 117 1.40 13.77 -0.19
CA ALA A 117 1.78 14.72 0.85
C ALA A 117 2.24 14.01 2.13
N VAL A 118 1.54 12.95 2.55
CA VAL A 118 1.94 12.13 3.70
C VAL A 118 3.26 11.41 3.43
N THR A 119 3.41 10.78 2.25
CA THR A 119 4.61 10.01 1.87
C THR A 119 5.85 10.89 1.86
N HIS A 120 5.76 12.10 1.32
CA HIS A 120 6.88 13.04 1.24
C HIS A 120 6.93 14.02 2.41
N SER A 121 6.18 13.78 3.49
CA SER A 121 6.15 14.69 4.63
C SER A 121 7.52 14.76 5.34
N PRO A 122 7.87 15.90 5.97
CA PRO A 122 9.08 16.00 6.77
C PRO A 122 9.16 14.94 7.89
N LYS A 123 8.01 14.48 8.40
CA LYS A 123 7.94 13.42 9.41
C LYS A 123 8.48 12.09 8.86
N VAL A 124 8.07 11.71 7.65
CA VAL A 124 8.56 10.50 6.98
C VAL A 124 10.02 10.64 6.56
N GLN A 125 10.39 11.78 5.94
CA GLN A 125 11.78 12.03 5.53
C GLN A 125 12.74 11.99 6.72
N CYS A 126 12.34 12.57 7.87
CA CYS A 126 13.13 12.55 9.09
C CYS A 126 13.42 11.12 9.55
N ILE A 127 12.43 10.21 9.53
CA ILE A 127 12.63 8.80 9.91
C ILE A 127 13.70 8.13 9.04
N TYR A 128 13.66 8.33 7.72
CA TYR A 128 14.54 7.63 6.79
C TYR A 128 16.00 8.14 6.82
N ILE A 129 16.24 9.39 7.23
CA ILE A 129 17.60 9.90 7.49
C ILE A 129 18.34 8.99 8.49
N TYR A 130 17.61 8.33 9.39
CA TYR A 130 18.20 7.54 10.48
C TYR A 130 18.19 6.03 10.25
N ILE A 131 17.45 5.54 9.24
CA ILE A 131 17.22 4.12 9.03
C ILE A 131 17.27 3.85 7.52
N ILE A 132 18.40 3.35 7.03
CA ILE A 132 18.60 2.94 5.63
C ILE A 132 18.13 1.49 5.54
N MET A 133 17.09 1.19 4.74
CA MET A 133 16.77 -0.11 4.08
C MET A 133 15.33 -0.13 3.53
N VAL A 134 14.90 -1.22 2.91
CA VAL A 134 13.56 -1.31 2.30
C VAL A 134 12.47 -1.31 3.36
N PHE A 135 11.51 -0.39 3.29
CA PHE A 135 10.44 -0.23 4.28
C PHE A 135 9.06 -0.54 3.74
N SER A 136 8.15 -0.91 4.63
CA SER A 136 6.71 -0.75 4.48
C SER A 136 6.23 0.07 5.67
N ILE A 137 5.61 1.24 5.46
CA ILE A 137 4.89 1.92 6.56
C ILE A 137 3.50 1.32 6.68
N THR A 138 3.15 0.77 7.84
CA THR A 138 1.79 0.25 8.08
C THR A 138 1.14 1.07 9.19
N PHE A 139 0.03 1.75 8.90
CA PHE A 139 -0.80 2.38 9.93
C PHE A 139 -1.62 1.32 10.66
N PHE A 140 -1.08 0.75 11.75
CA PHE A 140 -1.74 -0.23 12.60
C PHE A 140 -1.68 0.23 14.06
N GLY A 141 -2.74 -0.01 14.84
CA GLY A 141 -2.80 0.31 16.27
C GLY A 141 -3.59 1.56 16.58
N THR A 142 -3.11 2.38 17.54
CA THR A 142 -3.70 3.69 17.82
C THR A 142 -3.70 4.54 16.56
N VAL A 143 -4.75 5.34 16.36
CA VAL A 143 -4.89 6.23 15.20
C VAL A 143 -3.59 7.02 14.99
N GLY A 144 -3.02 6.92 13.79
CA GLY A 144 -1.80 7.63 13.41
C GLY A 144 -0.47 6.96 13.76
N GLY A 145 -0.48 5.78 14.37
CA GLY A 145 0.73 4.97 14.56
C GLY A 145 1.29 4.45 13.23
N ALA A 146 2.61 4.24 13.15
CA ALA A 146 3.31 3.72 12.00
C ALA A 146 4.24 2.58 12.41
N VAL A 147 4.26 1.51 11.62
CA VAL A 147 5.23 0.43 11.79
C VAL A 147 6.21 0.49 10.63
N LEU A 148 7.51 0.56 10.93
CA LEU A 148 8.59 0.33 9.97
C LEU A 148 8.89 -1.15 9.94
N ILE A 149 9.01 -1.70 8.73
CA ILE A 149 9.18 -3.14 8.49
C ILE A 149 10.40 -3.32 7.59
N HIS A 150 11.42 -4.03 8.07
CA HIS A 150 12.59 -4.40 7.28
C HIS A 150 12.22 -5.38 6.17
N GLY A 151 12.80 -5.22 4.97
CA GLY A 151 12.48 -6.04 3.80
C GLY A 151 12.63 -7.56 3.99
N GLU A 152 13.44 -8.01 4.96
CA GLU A 152 13.66 -9.43 5.27
C GLU A 152 12.88 -9.93 6.50
N VAL A 153 12.18 -9.06 7.24
CA VAL A 153 11.45 -9.49 8.44
C VAL A 153 10.20 -10.26 8.04
N VAL A 154 10.03 -11.45 8.61
CA VAL A 154 8.83 -12.27 8.39
C VAL A 154 7.66 -11.64 9.13
N HIS A 155 6.63 -11.25 8.40
CA HIS A 155 5.43 -10.65 8.97
C HIS A 155 4.16 -11.22 8.32
N ARG A 156 3.05 -11.21 9.07
CA ARG A 156 1.74 -11.62 8.60
C ARG A 156 0.65 -10.88 9.36
N SER A 157 -0.53 -10.77 8.78
CA SER A 157 -1.72 -10.30 9.49
C SER A 157 -2.83 -11.35 9.42
N ALA A 158 -3.53 -11.57 10.53
CA ALA A 158 -4.69 -12.45 10.56
C ALA A 158 -5.89 -11.82 9.84
N ALA A 159 -6.79 -12.67 9.35
CA ALA A 159 -8.07 -12.24 8.81
C ALA A 159 -8.83 -11.38 9.84
N ASN A 160 -9.45 -10.30 9.37
CA ASN A 160 -10.28 -9.46 10.22
C ASN A 160 -11.65 -10.13 10.42
N THR A 161 -11.96 -10.53 11.65
CA THR A 161 -13.24 -11.14 12.02
C THR A 161 -14.14 -10.19 12.83
N SER A 162 -13.77 -8.92 12.90
CA SER A 162 -14.55 -7.89 13.60
C SER A 162 -15.47 -7.14 12.65
N ASP A 163 -16.43 -6.40 13.20
CA ASP A 163 -17.34 -5.55 12.44
C ASP A 163 -16.70 -4.23 11.97
N ALA A 164 -15.46 -3.95 12.39
CA ALA A 164 -14.74 -2.73 12.05
C ALA A 164 -13.64 -3.00 11.03
N SER A 165 -13.58 -2.18 9.97
CA SER A 165 -12.49 -2.21 8.99
C SER A 165 -11.15 -1.82 9.62
N ARG A 166 -10.07 -2.43 9.13
CA ARG A 166 -8.69 -2.15 9.56
C ARG A 166 -7.90 -1.52 8.41
N HIS A 167 -8.22 -0.26 8.10
CA HIS A 167 -7.59 0.47 7.01
C HIS A 167 -6.11 0.73 7.30
N VAL A 168 -5.28 0.51 6.30
CA VAL A 168 -3.83 0.71 6.35
C VAL A 168 -3.39 1.37 5.05
N TYR A 169 -2.58 2.42 5.14
CA TYR A 169 -1.81 2.93 4.02
C TYR A 169 -0.37 2.43 4.11
N THR A 170 0.19 1.94 2.99
CA THR A 170 1.55 1.40 2.91
C THR A 170 2.22 1.77 1.61
N PHE A 171 3.49 2.15 1.72
CA PHE A 171 4.38 2.39 0.60
C PHE A 171 5.76 1.81 0.90
N HIS A 172 6.52 1.53 -0.15
CA HIS A 172 7.87 1.01 -0.03
C HIS A 172 8.93 2.00 -0.47
N ILE A 173 10.05 2.01 0.24
CA ILE A 173 11.22 2.82 -0.08
C ILE A 173 12.35 1.86 -0.47
N MET A 174 13.19 2.26 -1.42
CA MET A 174 14.42 1.57 -1.79
C MET A 174 15.57 2.57 -1.70
N GLU A 175 16.68 2.16 -1.08
CA GLU A 175 17.95 2.89 -1.19
C GLU A 175 18.43 2.80 -2.63
N SER A 176 18.55 3.92 -3.34
CA SER A 176 18.96 3.90 -4.75
C SER A 176 20.48 3.92 -4.93
N GLN A 177 21.24 4.37 -3.94
CA GLN A 177 22.69 4.39 -4.00
C GLN A 177 23.25 2.98 -3.83
N ASN A 178 24.07 2.55 -4.80
CA ASN A 178 24.72 1.22 -4.81
C ASN A 178 23.75 0.03 -4.76
N THR A 179 22.49 0.23 -5.12
CA THR A 179 21.48 -0.82 -5.19
C THR A 179 20.99 -0.96 -6.62
N ILE A 180 20.85 -2.20 -7.06
CA ILE A 180 20.33 -2.54 -8.39
C ILE A 180 18.94 -3.15 -8.18
N TRP A 181 17.92 -2.49 -8.71
CA TRP A 181 16.57 -3.06 -8.74
C TRP A 181 16.56 -4.27 -9.67
N SER A 182 16.09 -5.42 -9.17
CA SER A 182 16.10 -6.65 -9.97
C SER A 182 15.19 -6.49 -11.20
N PRO A 183 15.66 -6.87 -12.41
CA PRO A 183 14.82 -6.89 -13.60
C PRO A 183 13.72 -7.96 -13.54
N GLU A 184 13.82 -8.91 -12.60
CA GLU A 184 12.81 -9.97 -12.40
C GLU A 184 11.67 -9.54 -11.47
N ASN A 185 11.78 -8.38 -10.81
CA ASN A 185 10.69 -7.85 -10.00
C ASN A 185 9.48 -7.56 -10.89
N TRP A 186 8.29 -7.96 -10.44
CA TRP A 186 7.04 -7.71 -11.18
C TRP A 186 6.80 -6.21 -11.40
N LEU A 187 7.19 -5.40 -10.41
CA LEU A 187 7.13 -3.94 -10.46
C LEU A 187 8.42 -3.43 -11.09
N GLN A 188 8.29 -2.73 -12.21
CA GLN A 188 9.39 -2.02 -12.87
C GLN A 188 9.02 -0.53 -12.97
N PRO A 189 10.00 0.39 -12.82
CA PRO A 189 9.77 1.81 -13.08
C PRO A 189 9.41 2.03 -14.56
N THR A 190 8.50 2.95 -14.84
CA THR A 190 8.12 3.31 -16.22
C THR A 190 8.74 4.64 -16.63
N GLU A 191 8.71 4.98 -17.92
CA GLU A 191 9.13 6.31 -18.37
C GLU A 191 8.23 7.42 -17.80
N GLU A 192 6.93 7.11 -17.62
CA GLU A 192 5.94 8.03 -17.03
C GLU A 192 6.16 8.22 -15.52
N LEU A 193 6.51 7.13 -14.82
CA LEU A 193 6.78 7.15 -13.39
C LEU A 193 8.05 6.35 -13.05
N PRO A 194 9.24 6.97 -13.17
CA PRO A 194 10.41 6.43 -12.50
C PRO A 194 10.18 6.44 -10.99
N PHE A 195 10.89 5.58 -10.24
CA PHE A 195 10.79 5.60 -8.77
C PHE A 195 11.18 6.99 -8.24
N PRO A 196 10.25 7.73 -7.61
CA PRO A 196 10.51 9.10 -7.19
C PRO A 196 11.41 9.12 -5.96
N SER A 197 12.23 10.17 -5.85
CA SER A 197 12.97 10.45 -4.62
C SER A 197 12.01 10.73 -3.47
N LEU A 198 12.26 10.12 -2.31
CA LEU A 198 11.52 10.44 -1.09
C LEU A 198 11.77 11.90 -0.66
N TYR A 199 13.01 12.35 -0.78
CA TYR A 199 13.44 13.70 -0.46
C TYR A 199 13.11 14.65 -1.60
N THR A 200 12.47 15.77 -1.25
CA THR A 200 12.02 16.85 -2.13
C THR A 200 12.70 18.16 -1.75
#